data_AF-X1M9Z7-F1
#
_entry.id   AF-X1M9Z7-F1
#
_cell.length_a   1.000
_cell.length_b   1.000
_cell.length_c   1.000
_cell.angle_alpha   90.00
_cell.angle_beta   90.00
_cell.angle_gamma   90.00
#
_symmetry.space_group_name_H-M   'P 1'
#
loop_
_entity.id
_entity.type
_entity.pdbx_description
1 polymer ?
#
loop_
_entity_poly.entity_id
_entity_poly.type
_entity_poly.pdbx_seq_one_letter_code
_entity_poly.pdbx_strand_id
1 'polypeptide(L)'
;MHPALLRQAAELSLNSGGCIKFDLKAWSEELHIALCGVSNKRTLENFKWLAQYAEKRQSPPFLVASTLLEIASSLKEKYGSLEGLYTRSKDSKDLEKRLLEFKGVGPTTVNIFLRELRAVWEKARPQLSPLAREVASRLGLGEEELELPAVESALVRLNLEFCKRRRCSSCPVREECQ
;
A
#
# COMPACT_ATOMS: atom_id res chain seq x y z
N MET A 1 -16.24 -5.55 -0.98
CA MET A 1 -17.15 -4.54 -1.55
C MET A 1 -18.55 -5.12 -1.70
N HIS A 2 -19.60 -4.38 -1.36
CA HIS A 2 -20.99 -4.81 -1.53
C HIS A 2 -21.36 -4.87 -3.03
N PRO A 3 -22.05 -5.91 -3.53
CA PRO A 3 -22.34 -6.06 -4.96
C PRO A 3 -23.10 -4.88 -5.60
N ALA A 4 -24.02 -4.24 -4.86
CA ALA A 4 -24.74 -3.08 -5.39
C ALA A 4 -23.82 -1.90 -5.74
N LEU A 5 -22.83 -1.62 -4.87
CA LEU A 5 -21.84 -0.56 -5.12
C LEU A 5 -20.90 -0.93 -6.27
N LEU A 6 -20.57 -2.22 -6.40
CA LEU A 6 -19.75 -2.72 -7.51
C LEU A 6 -20.44 -2.47 -8.86
N ARG A 7 -21.74 -2.73 -8.95
CA ARG A 7 -22.53 -2.48 -10.17
C ARG A 7 -22.53 -1.01 -10.56
N GLN A 8 -22.77 -0.12 -9.58
CA GLN A 8 -22.72 1.32 -9.80
C GLN A 8 -21.33 1.76 -10.29
N ALA A 9 -20.25 1.27 -9.67
CA ALA A 9 -18.89 1.58 -10.11
C ALA A 9 -18.60 1.07 -11.53
N ALA A 10 -19.11 -0.11 -11.88
CA ALA A 10 -18.98 -0.70 -13.22
C ALA A 10 -19.69 0.13 -14.30
N GLU A 11 -20.94 0.52 -14.06
CA GLU A 11 -21.72 1.35 -14.99
C GLU A 11 -21.06 2.71 -15.19
N LEU A 12 -20.67 3.38 -14.10
CA LEU A 12 -19.98 4.67 -14.16
C LEU A 12 -18.66 4.59 -14.93
N SER A 13 -17.84 3.57 -14.65
CA SER A 13 -16.55 3.37 -15.34
C SER A 13 -16.74 3.03 -16.82
N LEU A 14 -17.78 2.27 -17.17
CA LEU A 14 -18.09 1.96 -18.56
C LEU A 14 -18.51 3.22 -19.32
N ASN A 15 -19.44 4.00 -18.77
CA ASN A 15 -20.00 5.19 -19.41
C ASN A 15 -19.00 6.34 -19.51
N SER A 16 -18.12 6.49 -18.52
CA SER A 16 -17.08 7.54 -18.51
C SER A 16 -15.80 7.16 -19.26
N GLY A 17 -15.64 5.89 -19.65
CA GLY A 17 -14.38 5.37 -20.20
C GLY A 17 -13.31 5.07 -19.14
N GLY A 18 -13.58 5.26 -17.84
CA GLY A 18 -12.67 4.95 -16.75
C GLY A 18 -12.35 3.45 -16.59
N CYS A 19 -11.22 3.10 -15.99
CA CYS A 19 -10.84 1.71 -15.72
C CYS A 19 -11.11 1.34 -14.26
N ILE A 20 -11.53 0.09 -14.02
CA ILE A 20 -11.58 -0.49 -12.68
C ILE A 20 -10.27 -1.24 -12.42
N LYS A 21 -9.49 -0.75 -11.46
CA LYS A 21 -8.35 -1.48 -10.91
C LYS A 21 -8.83 -2.35 -9.76
N PHE A 22 -8.60 -3.64 -9.87
CA PHE A 22 -9.05 -4.62 -8.90
C PHE A 22 -7.85 -5.28 -8.22
N ASP A 23 -7.77 -5.14 -6.91
CA ASP A 23 -6.69 -5.70 -6.10
C ASP A 23 -7.15 -7.03 -5.50
N LEU A 24 -6.60 -8.13 -6.02
CA LEU A 24 -6.94 -9.49 -5.58
C LEU A 24 -6.21 -9.90 -4.30
N LYS A 25 -5.13 -9.20 -3.93
CA LYS A 25 -4.24 -9.45 -2.78
C LYS A 25 -3.55 -10.81 -2.73
N ALA A 26 -4.31 -11.90 -2.71
CA ALA A 26 -3.82 -13.27 -2.57
C ALA A 26 -4.73 -14.26 -3.31
N TRP A 27 -4.11 -15.28 -3.91
CA TRP A 27 -4.82 -16.31 -4.66
C TRP A 27 -5.51 -17.33 -3.76
N SER A 28 -4.90 -17.70 -2.62
CA SER A 28 -5.49 -18.63 -1.66
C SER A 28 -6.34 -17.89 -0.61
N GLU A 29 -7.41 -18.55 -0.16
CA GLU A 29 -8.31 -17.98 0.85
C GLU A 29 -7.59 -17.86 2.20
N GLU A 30 -6.77 -18.85 2.56
CA GLU A 30 -6.02 -18.90 3.81
C GLU A 30 -5.02 -17.75 3.90
N LEU A 31 -4.28 -17.49 2.81
CA LEU A 31 -3.34 -16.38 2.76
C LEU A 31 -4.07 -15.03 2.78
N HIS A 32 -5.22 -14.92 2.10
CA HIS A 32 -5.99 -13.69 2.14
C HIS A 32 -6.55 -13.41 3.54
N ILE A 33 -7.02 -14.43 4.26
CA ILE A 33 -7.44 -14.30 5.66
C ILE A 33 -6.27 -13.85 6.52
N ALA A 34 -5.09 -14.46 6.36
CA ALA A 34 -3.90 -14.09 7.11
C ALA A 34 -3.49 -12.62 6.87
N LEU A 35 -3.58 -12.14 5.63
CA LEU A 35 -3.16 -10.78 5.26
C LEU A 35 -4.21 -9.70 5.53
N CYS A 36 -5.50 -10.03 5.45
CA CYS A 36 -6.58 -9.04 5.44
C CYS A 36 -7.64 -9.26 6.54
N GLY A 37 -7.56 -10.36 7.30
CA GLY A 37 -8.52 -10.72 8.33
C GLY A 37 -9.89 -11.18 7.81
N VAL A 38 -10.05 -11.36 6.50
CA VAL A 38 -11.31 -11.72 5.85
C VAL A 38 -11.09 -12.66 4.65
N SER A 39 -12.11 -13.45 4.30
CA SER A 39 -12.09 -14.32 3.11
C SER A 39 -12.07 -13.53 1.79
N ASN A 40 -11.39 -14.07 0.77
CA ASN A 40 -11.40 -13.52 -0.59
C ASN A 40 -12.57 -14.00 -1.46
N LYS A 41 -13.47 -14.87 -0.98
CA LYS A 41 -14.58 -15.42 -1.78
C LYS A 41 -15.41 -14.33 -2.47
N ARG A 42 -15.85 -13.33 -1.70
CA ARG A 42 -16.60 -12.18 -2.24
C ARG A 42 -15.77 -11.37 -3.25
N THR A 43 -14.48 -11.22 -2.99
CA THR A 43 -13.53 -10.51 -3.87
C THR A 43 -13.44 -11.21 -5.23
N LEU A 44 -13.28 -12.53 -5.23
CA LEU A 44 -13.22 -13.36 -6.45
C LEU A 44 -14.55 -13.40 -7.21
N GLU A 45 -15.68 -13.52 -6.51
CA GLU A 45 -17.01 -13.45 -7.12
C GLU A 45 -17.25 -12.10 -7.83
N ASN A 46 -16.93 -11.00 -7.15
CA ASN A 46 -17.04 -9.65 -7.70
C ASN A 46 -16.12 -9.47 -8.91
N PHE A 47 -14.89 -9.99 -8.85
CA PHE A 47 -13.94 -9.95 -9.96
C PHE A 47 -14.47 -10.72 -11.17
N LYS A 48 -14.98 -11.94 -10.96
CA LYS A 48 -15.57 -12.78 -12.01
C LYS A 48 -16.76 -12.08 -12.69
N TRP A 49 -17.60 -11.40 -11.92
CA TRP A 49 -18.72 -10.63 -12.46
C TRP A 49 -18.22 -9.43 -13.31
N LEU A 50 -17.25 -8.66 -12.82
CA LEU A 50 -16.65 -7.55 -13.57
C LEU A 50 -15.95 -8.02 -14.85
N ALA A 51 -15.36 -9.22 -14.85
CA ALA A 51 -14.66 -9.76 -16.01
C ALA A 51 -15.57 -9.88 -17.24
N GLN A 52 -16.88 -10.05 -17.04
CA GLN A 52 -17.88 -10.07 -18.13
C GLN A 52 -17.95 -8.75 -18.91
N TYR A 53 -17.46 -7.64 -18.33
CA TYR A 53 -17.40 -6.34 -19.00
C TYR A 53 -16.12 -6.16 -19.83
N ALA A 54 -15.11 -7.04 -19.69
CA ALA A 54 -13.88 -6.94 -20.46
C ALA A 54 -14.14 -7.07 -21.98
N GLU A 55 -15.12 -7.88 -22.36
CA GLU A 55 -15.56 -8.01 -23.76
C GLU A 55 -16.22 -6.73 -24.29
N LYS A 56 -16.87 -5.95 -23.42
CA LYS A 56 -17.56 -4.71 -23.80
C LYS A 56 -16.61 -3.57 -24.14
N ARG A 57 -15.38 -3.60 -23.61
CA ARG A 57 -14.35 -2.60 -23.94
C ARG A 57 -12.94 -3.16 -23.71
N GLN A 58 -12.24 -3.35 -24.83
CA GLN A 58 -10.86 -3.83 -24.85
C GLN A 58 -9.83 -2.71 -24.62
N SER A 59 -10.08 -1.49 -25.13
CA SER A 59 -9.12 -0.38 -25.04
C SER A 59 -9.79 0.96 -24.67
N PRO A 60 -9.31 1.66 -23.62
CA PRO A 60 -8.43 1.12 -22.58
C PRO A 60 -9.12 -0.05 -21.85
N PRO A 61 -8.39 -1.00 -21.23
CA PRO A 61 -9.00 -2.19 -20.63
C PRO A 61 -9.98 -1.80 -19.52
N PHE A 62 -11.20 -2.33 -19.55
CA PHE A 62 -12.21 -2.02 -18.53
C PHE A 62 -11.78 -2.45 -17.11
N LEU A 63 -11.19 -3.65 -16.99
CA LEU A 63 -10.79 -4.26 -15.72
C LEU A 63 -9.30 -4.56 -15.73
N VAL A 64 -8.58 -4.15 -14.68
CA VAL A 64 -7.13 -4.37 -14.53
C VAL A 64 -6.85 -5.03 -13.19
N ALA A 65 -6.23 -6.21 -13.20
CA ALA A 65 -5.75 -6.91 -12.00
C ALA A 65 -4.30 -7.42 -12.13
N SER A 66 -3.59 -7.05 -13.21
CA SER A 66 -2.24 -7.56 -13.51
C SER A 66 -1.12 -6.86 -12.74
N THR A 67 -1.39 -5.75 -12.04
CA THR A 67 -0.34 -4.90 -11.43
C THR A 67 0.64 -5.69 -10.56
N LEU A 68 0.16 -6.50 -9.61
CA LEU A 68 1.04 -7.29 -8.74
C LEU A 68 1.78 -8.40 -9.50
N LEU A 69 1.13 -9.02 -10.49
CA LEU A 69 1.74 -10.06 -11.32
C LEU A 69 2.86 -9.48 -12.20
N GLU A 70 2.64 -8.32 -12.82
CA GLU A 70 3.64 -7.59 -13.60
C GLU A 70 4.86 -7.23 -12.74
N ILE A 71 4.63 -6.71 -11.53
CA ILE A 71 5.71 -6.37 -10.58
C ILE A 71 6.49 -7.62 -10.18
N ALA A 72 5.80 -8.70 -9.80
CA ALA A 72 6.43 -9.95 -9.37
C ALA A 72 7.24 -10.61 -10.51
N SER A 73 6.72 -10.62 -11.74
CA SER A 73 7.45 -11.11 -12.91
C SER A 73 8.71 -10.29 -13.15
N SER A 74 8.57 -8.96 -13.18
CA SER A 74 9.71 -8.05 -13.40
C SER A 74 10.78 -8.19 -12.31
N LEU A 75 10.38 -8.36 -11.05
CA LEU A 75 11.30 -8.60 -9.93
C LEU A 75 12.06 -9.91 -10.14
N LYS A 76 11.35 -11.00 -10.46
CA LYS A 76 11.95 -12.32 -10.66
C LYS A 76 12.92 -12.33 -11.84
N GLU A 77 12.56 -11.68 -12.94
CA GLU A 77 13.41 -11.57 -14.14
C GLU A 77 14.69 -10.76 -13.88
N LYS A 78 14.57 -9.58 -13.24
CA LYS A 78 15.71 -8.67 -13.03
C LYS A 78 16.61 -9.11 -11.89
N TYR A 79 16.02 -9.61 -10.81
CA TYR A 79 16.68 -9.77 -9.51
C TYR A 79 16.57 -11.18 -8.92
N GLY A 80 15.68 -12.03 -9.44
CA GLY A 80 15.39 -13.36 -8.89
C GLY A 80 14.47 -13.30 -7.68
N SER A 81 14.80 -12.46 -6.69
CA SER A 81 14.00 -12.26 -5.48
C SER A 81 14.16 -10.85 -4.91
N LEU A 82 13.38 -10.55 -3.86
CA LEU A 82 13.54 -9.32 -3.07
C LEU A 82 14.90 -9.26 -2.39
N GLU A 83 15.41 -10.38 -1.89
CA GLU A 83 16.76 -10.50 -1.30
C GLU A 83 17.84 -10.27 -2.36
N GLY A 84 17.63 -10.75 -3.60
CA GLY A 84 18.52 -10.46 -4.72
C GLY A 84 18.58 -8.97 -5.05
N LEU A 85 17.43 -8.28 -5.07
CA LEU A 85 17.35 -6.84 -5.24
C LEU A 85 18.07 -6.11 -4.10
N TYR A 86 17.78 -6.49 -2.85
CA TYR A 86 18.42 -5.94 -1.66
C TYR A 86 19.95 -6.10 -1.75
N THR A 87 20.44 -7.30 -2.01
CA THR A 87 21.88 -7.62 -2.03
C THR A 87 22.62 -6.80 -3.07
N ARG A 88 22.04 -6.61 -4.26
CA ARG A 88 22.62 -5.81 -5.35
C ARG A 88 22.52 -4.30 -5.14
N SER A 89 21.75 -3.84 -4.16
CA SER A 89 21.63 -2.42 -3.83
C SER A 89 22.85 -1.94 -3.08
N LYS A 90 23.46 -0.83 -3.48
CA LYS A 90 24.69 -0.31 -2.84
C LYS A 90 24.43 0.26 -1.44
N ASP A 91 23.35 1.02 -1.31
CA ASP A 91 22.96 1.72 -0.09
C ASP A 91 21.43 1.92 -0.06
N SER A 92 20.92 2.65 0.93
CA SER A 92 19.48 2.92 1.06
C SER A 92 18.90 3.71 -0.10
N LYS A 93 19.68 4.61 -0.72
CA LYS A 93 19.21 5.43 -1.84
C LYS A 93 19.11 4.60 -3.12
N ASP A 94 20.09 3.71 -3.35
CA ASP A 94 20.05 2.77 -4.47
C ASP A 94 18.92 1.75 -4.32
N LEU A 95 18.67 1.27 -3.09
CA LEU A 95 17.55 0.38 -2.79
C LEU A 95 16.20 1.04 -3.12
N GLU A 96 15.98 2.27 -2.63
CA GLU A 96 14.77 3.04 -2.92
C GLU A 96 14.60 3.28 -4.43
N LYS A 97 15.67 3.69 -5.12
CA LYS A 97 15.66 3.90 -6.57
C LYS A 97 15.26 2.63 -7.33
N ARG A 98 15.82 1.48 -7.00
CA ARG A 98 15.51 0.20 -7.66
C ARG A 98 14.06 -0.22 -7.44
N LEU A 99 13.49 0.03 -6.25
CA LEU A 99 12.08 -0.26 -5.99
C LEU A 99 11.14 0.66 -6.77
N LEU A 100 11.54 1.92 -6.99
CA LEU A 100 10.78 2.89 -7.82
C LEU A 100 10.76 2.54 -9.31
N GLU A 101 11.65 1.66 -9.78
CA GLU A 101 11.65 1.21 -11.19
C GLU A 101 10.48 0.27 -11.51
N PHE A 102 9.79 -0.28 -10.51
CA PHE A 102 8.62 -1.14 -10.74
C PHE A 102 7.38 -0.31 -11.05
N LYS A 103 6.76 -0.58 -12.19
CA LYS A 103 5.53 0.09 -12.62
C LYS A 103 4.43 -0.06 -11.57
N GLY A 104 3.83 1.07 -11.17
CA GLY A 104 2.78 1.10 -10.15
C GLY A 104 3.30 1.17 -8.71
N VAL A 105 4.61 1.13 -8.49
CA VAL A 105 5.25 1.36 -7.19
C VAL A 105 5.66 2.83 -7.10
N GLY A 106 5.01 3.59 -6.22
CA GLY A 106 5.31 5.00 -6.00
C GLY A 106 6.15 5.25 -4.74
N PRO A 107 6.66 6.50 -4.54
CA PRO A 107 7.48 6.86 -3.38
C PRO A 107 6.83 6.52 -2.03
N THR A 108 5.51 6.76 -1.90
CA THR A 108 4.77 6.40 -0.68
C THR A 108 4.76 4.88 -0.44
N THR A 109 4.60 4.08 -1.51
CA THR A 109 4.64 2.62 -1.41
C THR A 109 6.02 2.14 -0.97
N VAL A 110 7.09 2.68 -1.57
CA VAL A 110 8.47 2.33 -1.20
C VAL A 110 8.77 2.73 0.24
N ASN A 111 8.36 3.93 0.65
CA ASN A 111 8.53 4.42 2.00
C ASN A 111 7.88 3.49 3.04
N ILE A 112 6.60 3.15 2.85
CA ILE A 112 5.88 2.22 3.73
C ILE A 112 6.56 0.85 3.74
N PHE A 113 6.90 0.32 2.57
CA PHE A 113 7.52 -1.00 2.45
C PHE A 113 8.87 -1.08 3.18
N LEU A 114 9.77 -0.14 2.93
CA LEU A 114 11.09 -0.11 3.56
C LEU A 114 11.00 0.20 5.05
N ARG A 115 10.03 1.01 5.49
CA ARG A 115 9.83 1.32 6.91
C ARG A 115 9.59 0.05 7.72
N GLU A 116 8.76 -0.86 7.24
CA GLU A 116 8.48 -2.13 7.94
C GLU A 116 9.68 -3.09 7.93
N LEU A 117 10.63 -2.90 6.99
CA LEU A 117 11.83 -3.73 6.86
C LEU A 117 13.06 -3.17 7.58
N ARG A 118 12.98 -1.99 8.23
CA ARG A 118 14.10 -1.37 8.97
C ARG A 118 14.81 -2.33 9.92
N ALA A 119 14.04 -3.18 10.62
CA ALA A 119 14.57 -4.14 11.60
C ALA A 119 15.28 -5.35 10.98
N VAL A 120 15.10 -5.60 9.68
CA VAL A 120 15.60 -6.79 8.98
C VAL A 120 16.68 -6.41 7.96
N TRP A 121 16.54 -5.26 7.31
CA TRP A 121 17.39 -4.81 6.22
C TRP A 121 18.12 -3.53 6.61
N GLU A 122 19.43 -3.60 6.76
CA GLU A 122 20.29 -2.46 7.12
C GLU A 122 20.13 -1.27 6.16
N LYS A 123 19.96 -1.55 4.86
CA LYS A 123 19.73 -0.53 3.82
C LYS A 123 18.29 -0.04 3.74
N ALA A 124 17.35 -0.56 4.53
CA ALA A 124 15.96 -0.12 4.52
C ALA A 124 15.78 1.11 5.44
N ARG A 125 16.40 2.24 5.08
CA ARG A 125 16.34 3.49 5.87
C ARG A 125 15.65 4.61 5.06
N PRO A 126 14.34 4.47 4.77
CA PRO A 126 13.63 5.52 4.05
C PRO A 126 13.50 6.76 4.92
N GLN A 127 13.27 7.91 4.27
CA GLN A 127 12.95 9.14 4.98
C GLN A 127 11.71 8.97 5.86
N LEU A 128 11.69 9.60 7.03
CA LEU A 128 10.51 9.55 7.90
C LEU A 128 9.30 10.18 7.20
N SER A 129 8.14 9.55 7.38
CA SER A 129 6.87 10.05 6.87
C SER A 129 6.61 11.48 7.33
N PRO A 130 6.23 12.41 6.43
CA PRO A 130 5.83 13.77 6.82
C PRO A 130 4.69 13.78 7.85
N LEU A 131 3.77 12.81 7.76
CA LEU A 131 2.65 12.68 8.70
C LEU A 131 3.13 12.26 10.09
N ALA A 132 4.13 11.38 10.17
CA ALA A 132 4.72 10.99 11.44
C ALA A 132 5.48 12.15 12.07
N ARG A 133 6.28 12.89 11.29
CA ARG A 133 7.02 14.08 11.76
C ARG A 133 6.08 15.17 12.31
N GLU A 134 4.96 15.41 11.64
CA GLU A 134 3.95 16.37 12.10
C GLU A 134 3.42 16.00 13.49
N VAL A 135 3.07 14.73 13.71
CA VAL A 135 2.55 14.26 15.00
C VAL A 135 3.66 14.25 16.06
N ALA A 136 4.86 13.79 15.70
CA ALA A 136 6.03 13.78 16.58
C ALA A 136 6.31 15.17 17.15
N SER A 137 6.29 16.19 16.28
CA SER A 137 6.50 17.58 16.68
C SER A 137 5.46 18.08 17.68
N ARG A 138 4.21 17.61 17.60
CA ARG A 138 3.15 17.97 18.56
C ARG A 138 3.27 17.24 19.89
N LEU A 139 3.83 16.04 19.87
CA LEU A 139 4.06 15.23 21.06
C LEU A 139 5.42 15.49 21.71
N GLY A 140 6.24 16.38 21.13
CA GLY A 140 7.59 16.66 21.60
C GLY A 140 8.56 15.48 21.46
N LEU A 141 8.31 14.57 20.51
CA LEU A 141 9.18 13.40 20.25
C LEU A 141 10.38 13.79 19.37
N GLY A 142 11.56 13.32 19.73
CA GLY A 142 12.80 13.49 18.98
C GLY A 142 12.97 12.49 17.83
N GLU A 143 14.10 12.59 17.11
CA GLU A 143 14.40 11.67 16.00
C GLU A 143 14.73 10.25 16.50
N GLU A 144 15.35 10.11 17.67
CA GLU A 144 15.72 8.81 18.24
C GLU A 144 14.48 7.96 18.52
N GLU A 145 13.39 8.56 19.02
CA GLU A 145 12.12 7.87 19.24
C GLU A 145 11.45 7.45 17.93
N LEU A 146 11.65 8.22 16.84
CA LEU A 146 11.05 7.93 15.53
C LEU A 146 11.71 6.76 14.82
N GLU A 147 12.96 6.44 15.16
CA GLU A 147 13.66 5.27 14.63
C GLU A 147 13.27 3.96 15.35
N LEU A 148 12.59 4.04 16.50
CA LEU A 148 12.11 2.86 17.20
C LEU A 148 11.09 2.08 16.36
N PRO A 149 11.16 0.72 16.38
CA PRO A 149 10.21 -0.11 15.65
C PRO A 149 8.75 0.25 15.93
N ALA A 150 7.93 0.28 14.89
CA ALA A 150 6.51 0.61 14.91
C ALA A 150 6.11 2.04 15.32
N VAL A 151 7.00 2.88 15.87
CA VAL A 151 6.67 4.25 16.30
C VAL A 151 6.23 5.09 15.10
N GLU A 152 7.03 5.12 14.02
CA GLU A 152 6.67 5.87 12.81
C GLU A 152 5.29 5.45 12.28
N SER A 153 4.99 4.15 12.24
CA SER A 153 3.71 3.62 11.76
C SER A 153 2.54 4.01 12.67
N ALA A 154 2.73 4.00 13.99
CA ALA A 154 1.74 4.44 14.97
C ALA A 154 1.41 5.93 14.83
N LEU A 155 2.42 6.78 14.64
CA LEU A 155 2.23 8.23 14.44
C LEU A 155 1.52 8.54 13.13
N VAL A 156 1.82 7.82 12.03
CA VAL A 156 1.06 7.94 10.78
C VAL A 156 -0.41 7.61 11.00
N ARG A 157 -0.72 6.52 11.73
CA ARG A 157 -2.11 6.14 12.03
C ARG A 157 -2.81 7.21 12.86
N LEU A 158 -2.15 7.71 13.90
CA LEU A 158 -2.68 8.77 14.75
C LEU A 158 -3.00 10.03 13.92
N ASN A 159 -2.12 10.40 12.98
CA ASN A 159 -2.35 11.51 12.06
C ASN A 159 -3.63 11.29 11.22
N LEU A 160 -3.72 10.14 10.54
CA LEU A 160 -4.79 9.83 9.59
C LEU A 160 -6.16 9.66 10.26
N GLU A 161 -6.19 9.07 11.46
CA GLU A 161 -7.41 8.75 12.18
C GLU A 161 -7.93 9.95 13.00
N PHE A 162 -7.02 10.78 13.55
CA PHE A 162 -7.37 11.86 14.48
C PHE A 162 -6.98 13.25 13.97
N CYS A 163 -5.69 13.53 13.78
CA CYS A 163 -5.20 14.87 13.47
C CYS A 163 -5.82 15.44 12.18
N LYS A 164 -5.74 14.69 11.08
CA LYS A 164 -6.28 15.08 9.76
C LYS A 164 -7.80 15.27 9.78
N ARG A 165 -8.50 14.54 10.67
CA ARG A 165 -9.96 14.61 10.85
C ARG A 165 -10.38 15.59 11.94
N ARG A 166 -9.44 16.30 12.58
CA ARG A 166 -9.68 17.23 13.70
C ARG A 166 -10.43 16.59 14.88
N ARG A 167 -10.19 15.30 15.14
CA ARG A 167 -10.84 14.56 16.25
C ARG A 167 -10.04 14.64 17.55
N CYS A 168 -9.61 15.83 17.93
CA CYS A 168 -8.74 16.03 19.10
C CYS A 168 -9.41 15.59 20.41
N SER A 169 -10.72 15.81 20.55
CA SER A 169 -11.47 15.44 21.76
C SER A 169 -11.47 13.95 22.08
N SER A 170 -11.35 13.10 21.05
CA SER A 170 -11.27 11.63 21.19
C SER A 170 -9.89 11.08 20.86
N CYS A 171 -8.86 11.92 20.75
CA CYS A 171 -7.50 11.50 20.45
C CYS A 171 -6.92 10.75 21.65
N PRO A 172 -6.33 9.55 21.46
CA PRO A 172 -5.81 8.76 22.57
C PRO A 172 -4.60 9.38 23.27
N VAL A 173 -3.93 10.35 22.64
CA VAL A 173 -2.76 11.07 23.19
C VAL A 173 -3.01 12.57 23.29
N ARG A 174 -4.27 12.94 23.61
CA ARG A 174 -4.67 14.34 23.68
C ARG A 174 -3.92 15.09 24.78
N GLU A 175 -3.72 14.47 25.93
CA GLU A 175 -3.15 15.10 27.11
C GLU A 175 -1.65 15.41 26.92
N GLU A 176 -0.99 14.69 26.03
CA GLU A 176 0.42 14.82 25.66
C GLU A 176 0.64 15.74 24.44
N CYS A 177 -0.44 16.15 23.76
CA CYS A 177 -0.37 16.97 22.56
C CYS A 177 -0.25 18.46 22.92
N GLN A 178 0.87 19.07 22.52
CA GLN A 178 1.17 20.50 22.68
C GLN A 178 0.45 21.37 21.65
#